data_AF-A0AAX3PSC0-F1
#
_entry.id   AF-A0AAX3PSC0-F1
#
_cell.length_a   1.000
_cell.length_b   1.000
_cell.length_c   1.000
_cell.angle_alpha   90.00
_cell.angle_beta   90.00
_cell.angle_gamma   90.00
#
_symmetry.space_group_name_H-M   'P 1'
#
loop_
_entity.id
_entity.type
_entity.pdbx_description
1 polymer ?
#
loop_
_entity_poly.entity_id
_entity_poly.type
_entity_poly.pdbx_seq_one_letter_code
_entity_poly.pdbx_strand_id
1 'polypeptide(L)'
;MNFIIRKIALLTVFTFIPVSTYADIVALKSDLTQFAQPLETQCKGLESYMPLTMLHKFLNRSNSEKIDVYSMDVIFVSDFLGYLEDKNCALAASDFTISGVKILNQYRDLWEKDLPKERKILRYETYLAAGDASLVKYKWTHKIQYLDDAYQFYTKYLVTNAISQQQKQQCGKKCAEYLADVSKMQYFNLYDYASISYEYQKLFRDIYEQYSQQDANFSDNLESLNLVFERTDQFEVSAIKATGLSSVNKEVASLDNFDRIFSSGDKKLIELYTKRLDQYLQNRIQHKLLDAEMTDKIYQFLLKESNENNAMIVRTQQESGLQPNQSFQIGKHQYIFKGTSHHVQLTFQPVE
;
A
#
# COMPACT_ATOMS: atom_id res chain seq x y z
N MET A 1 72.85 0.24 28.70
CA MET A 1 71.87 0.77 27.73
C MET A 1 70.98 -0.39 27.35
N ASN A 2 69.81 -0.52 27.99
CA ASN A 2 69.06 -1.78 28.00
C ASN A 2 67.71 -1.61 27.31
N PHE A 3 67.66 -1.89 26.00
CA PHE A 3 66.40 -1.96 25.27
C PHE A 3 65.78 -3.36 25.43
N ILE A 4 64.89 -3.50 26.42
CA ILE A 4 63.97 -4.65 26.45
C ILE A 4 62.93 -4.43 25.36
N ILE A 5 63.07 -5.15 24.26
CA ILE A 5 62.07 -5.18 23.19
C ILE A 5 60.78 -5.77 23.76
N ARG A 6 59.79 -4.93 24.03
CA ARG A 6 58.43 -5.40 24.33
C ARG A 6 57.94 -6.20 23.13
N LYS A 7 57.69 -7.50 23.32
CA LYS A 7 56.93 -8.31 22.36
C LYS A 7 55.54 -7.70 22.25
N ILE A 8 55.31 -6.90 21.20
CA ILE A 8 53.96 -6.53 20.78
C ILE A 8 53.33 -7.81 20.25
N ALA A 9 52.50 -8.45 21.07
CA ALA A 9 51.56 -9.42 20.57
C ALA A 9 50.58 -8.67 19.65
N LEU A 10 50.68 -8.90 18.34
CA LEU A 10 49.60 -8.52 17.44
C LEU A 10 48.39 -9.39 17.79
N LEU A 11 47.53 -8.86 18.65
CA LEU A 11 46.13 -9.22 18.70
C LEU A 11 45.51 -8.72 17.39
N THR A 12 45.75 -9.48 16.32
CA THR A 12 44.87 -9.47 15.15
C THR A 12 43.49 -9.83 15.64
N VAL A 13 42.62 -8.82 15.77
CA VAL A 13 41.19 -9.03 16.05
C VAL A 13 40.58 -9.61 14.79
N PHE A 14 40.79 -10.91 14.59
CA PHE A 14 39.98 -11.71 13.69
C PHE A 14 38.56 -11.64 14.23
N THR A 15 37.72 -10.86 13.56
CA THR A 15 36.27 -10.86 13.74
C THR A 15 35.74 -12.17 13.15
N PHE A 16 36.00 -13.28 13.85
CA PHE A 16 35.52 -14.60 13.48
C PHE A 16 33.99 -14.59 13.44
N ILE A 17 33.43 -14.63 12.23
CA ILE A 17 32.03 -14.99 12.06
C ILE A 17 31.85 -16.42 12.61
N PRO A 18 30.87 -16.68 13.49
CA PRO A 18 30.60 -18.03 14.00
C PRO A 18 30.37 -19.03 12.87
N VAL A 19 30.83 -20.26 13.03
CA VAL A 19 30.76 -21.30 11.98
C VAL A 19 29.31 -21.56 11.51
N SER A 20 28.32 -21.44 12.40
CA SER A 20 26.90 -21.45 12.04
C SER A 20 26.55 -20.32 11.08
N THR A 21 26.84 -19.08 11.47
CA THR A 21 26.58 -17.87 10.67
C THR A 21 27.27 -17.92 9.30
N TYR A 22 28.45 -18.53 9.18
CA TYR A 22 29.08 -18.78 7.88
C TYR A 22 28.26 -19.77 7.01
N ALA A 23 27.81 -20.89 7.58
CA ALA A 23 26.97 -21.86 6.87
C ALA A 23 25.61 -21.25 6.46
N ASP A 24 25.03 -20.43 7.33
CA ASP A 24 23.79 -19.69 7.07
C ASP A 24 23.96 -18.70 5.90
N ILE A 25 25.09 -17.99 5.83
CA ILE A 25 25.44 -17.09 4.70
C ILE A 25 25.58 -17.87 3.39
N VAL A 26 26.23 -19.05 3.42
CA VAL A 26 26.36 -19.92 2.23
C VAL A 26 24.99 -20.41 1.75
N ALA A 27 24.12 -20.84 2.67
CA ALA A 27 22.77 -21.28 2.36
C ALA A 27 21.91 -20.13 1.80
N LEU A 28 21.94 -18.95 2.44
CA LEU A 28 21.25 -17.75 1.96
C LEU A 28 21.64 -17.39 0.51
N LYS A 29 22.93 -17.45 0.17
CA LYS A 29 23.39 -17.19 -1.20
C LYS A 29 22.93 -18.27 -2.19
N SER A 30 22.87 -19.53 -1.77
CA SER A 30 22.34 -20.63 -2.60
C SER A 30 20.85 -20.41 -2.91
N ASP A 31 20.03 -20.16 -1.86
CA ASP A 31 18.61 -19.84 -1.99
C ASP A 31 18.42 -18.61 -2.90
N LEU A 32 19.13 -17.51 -2.64
CA LEU A 32 19.07 -16.29 -3.45
C LEU A 32 19.41 -16.52 -4.93
N THR A 33 20.46 -17.30 -5.21
CA THR A 33 20.84 -17.66 -6.58
C THR A 33 19.73 -18.44 -7.28
N GLN A 34 19.09 -19.38 -6.57
CA GLN A 34 17.96 -20.14 -7.11
C GLN A 34 16.72 -19.26 -7.36
N PHE A 35 16.33 -18.43 -6.39
CA PHE A 35 15.17 -17.54 -6.51
C PHE A 35 15.35 -16.47 -7.60
N ALA A 36 16.59 -16.09 -7.93
CA ALA A 36 16.89 -15.08 -8.94
C ALA A 36 16.96 -15.61 -10.39
N GLN A 37 16.99 -16.93 -10.63
CA GLN A 37 17.08 -17.46 -12.00
C GLN A 37 15.96 -16.96 -12.95
N PRO A 38 14.68 -16.84 -12.53
CA PRO A 38 13.65 -16.22 -13.36
C PRO A 38 13.91 -14.74 -13.61
N LEU A 39 14.36 -14.00 -12.59
CA LEU A 39 14.67 -12.57 -12.67
C LEU A 39 15.82 -12.30 -13.66
N GLU A 40 16.92 -13.04 -13.56
CA GLU A 40 18.06 -12.97 -14.49
C GLU A 40 17.68 -13.32 -15.93
N THR A 41 16.74 -14.25 -16.10
CA THR A 41 16.28 -14.68 -17.43
C THR A 41 15.35 -13.66 -18.08
N GLN A 42 14.35 -13.15 -17.35
CA GLN A 42 13.30 -12.30 -17.92
C GLN A 42 13.69 -10.81 -17.95
N CYS A 43 14.50 -10.31 -17.02
CA CYS A 43 14.99 -8.93 -17.01
C CYS A 43 16.34 -8.75 -17.74
N LYS A 44 16.72 -9.69 -18.61
CA LYS A 44 18.00 -9.68 -19.31
C LYS A 44 18.14 -8.45 -20.21
N GLY A 45 19.15 -7.62 -19.93
CA GLY A 45 19.43 -6.37 -20.66
C GLY A 45 18.98 -5.10 -19.92
N LEU A 46 18.23 -5.22 -18.83
CA LEU A 46 17.94 -4.10 -17.93
C LEU A 46 19.11 -3.87 -16.96
N GLU A 47 20.25 -3.44 -17.50
CA GLU A 47 21.49 -3.17 -16.74
C GLU A 47 21.31 -2.10 -15.64
N SER A 48 20.25 -1.29 -15.74
CA SER A 48 19.85 -0.29 -14.73
C SER A 48 18.98 -0.84 -13.59
N TYR A 49 18.57 -2.12 -13.61
CA TYR A 49 17.72 -2.68 -12.54
C TYR A 49 18.54 -2.88 -11.25
N MET A 50 18.45 -1.88 -10.37
CA MET A 50 19.26 -1.75 -9.15
C MET A 50 19.18 -2.95 -8.18
N PRO A 51 18.03 -3.62 -7.96
CA PRO A 51 17.96 -4.79 -7.08
C PRO A 51 18.81 -5.97 -7.58
N LEU A 52 18.74 -6.28 -8.89
CA LEU A 52 19.56 -7.34 -9.48
C LEU A 52 21.04 -6.97 -9.45
N THR A 53 21.37 -5.70 -9.70
CA THR A 53 22.74 -5.17 -9.55
C THR A 53 23.25 -5.28 -8.10
N MET A 54 22.40 -5.04 -7.10
CA MET A 54 22.76 -5.19 -5.68
C MET A 54 22.90 -6.67 -5.30
N LEU A 55 22.03 -7.53 -5.82
CA LEU A 55 22.10 -8.97 -5.64
C LEU A 55 23.41 -9.54 -6.18
N HIS A 56 23.79 -9.22 -7.42
CA HIS A 56 25.07 -9.64 -7.99
C HIS A 56 26.26 -9.13 -7.19
N LYS A 57 26.20 -7.90 -6.66
CA LYS A 57 27.21 -7.40 -5.73
C LYS A 57 27.25 -8.21 -4.43
N PHE A 58 26.11 -8.61 -3.87
CA PHE A 58 26.03 -9.40 -2.64
C PHE A 58 26.52 -10.84 -2.82
N LEU A 59 26.08 -11.54 -3.88
CA LEU A 59 26.49 -12.92 -4.17
C LEU A 59 28.02 -13.03 -4.31
N ASN A 60 28.65 -12.02 -4.92
CA ASN A 60 30.11 -11.96 -5.14
C ASN A 60 30.96 -11.48 -3.93
N ARG A 61 30.36 -11.00 -2.83
CA ARG A 61 31.10 -10.70 -1.57
C ARG A 61 31.70 -11.96 -0.96
N SER A 62 32.69 -11.86 -0.08
CA SER A 62 33.13 -13.00 0.73
C SER A 62 32.01 -13.51 1.65
N ASN A 63 31.96 -14.83 1.85
CA ASN A 63 31.06 -15.45 2.84
C ASN A 63 31.50 -15.14 4.30
N SER A 64 32.66 -14.49 4.48
CA SER A 64 33.15 -13.97 5.76
C SER A 64 32.82 -12.49 5.99
N GLU A 65 32.10 -11.83 5.09
CA GLU A 65 31.62 -10.46 5.30
C GLU A 65 30.32 -10.43 6.10
N LYS A 66 30.17 -9.43 6.97
CA LYS A 66 28.90 -9.17 7.65
C LYS A 66 27.87 -8.73 6.61
N ILE A 67 26.68 -9.34 6.63
CA ILE A 67 25.58 -8.86 5.79
C ILE A 67 25.08 -7.52 6.33
N ASP A 68 24.97 -6.56 5.43
CA ASP A 68 24.41 -5.25 5.67
C ASP A 68 22.89 -5.26 5.38
N VAL A 69 22.12 -4.60 6.26
CA VAL A 69 20.66 -4.51 6.17
C VAL A 69 20.26 -3.76 4.92
N TYR A 70 20.89 -2.61 4.62
CA TYR A 70 20.55 -1.80 3.45
C TYR A 70 20.84 -2.52 2.13
N SER A 71 21.88 -3.37 2.10
CA SER A 71 22.17 -4.24 0.96
C SER A 71 21.07 -5.28 0.71
N MET A 72 20.33 -5.73 1.73
CA MET A 72 19.16 -6.61 1.58
C MET A 72 17.89 -5.82 1.26
N ASP A 73 17.75 -4.63 1.83
CA ASP A 73 16.65 -3.69 1.64
C ASP A 73 16.50 -3.37 0.15
N VAL A 74 17.58 -2.93 -0.51
CA VAL A 74 17.63 -2.67 -1.95
C VAL A 74 17.38 -3.92 -2.83
N ILE A 75 17.53 -5.14 -2.29
CA ILE A 75 17.26 -6.39 -3.02
C ILE A 75 15.79 -6.80 -2.94
N PHE A 76 15.14 -6.63 -1.79
CA PHE A 76 13.76 -7.12 -1.55
C PHE A 76 12.69 -6.01 -1.53
N VAL A 77 13.07 -4.76 -1.26
CA VAL A 77 12.17 -3.61 -1.05
C VAL A 77 12.36 -2.64 -2.22
N SER A 78 11.90 -3.06 -3.40
CA SER A 78 12.28 -2.43 -4.66
C SER A 78 11.19 -1.52 -5.23
N ASP A 79 11.28 -0.21 -4.96
CA ASP A 79 10.49 0.83 -5.65
C ASP A 79 10.56 0.73 -7.19
N PHE A 80 11.68 0.21 -7.72
CA PHE A 80 11.90 0.02 -9.16
C PHE A 80 10.87 -0.91 -9.82
N LEU A 81 10.11 -1.71 -9.07
CA LEU A 81 9.10 -2.63 -9.61
C LEU A 81 8.03 -1.91 -10.45
N GLY A 82 7.63 -0.71 -10.01
CA GLY A 82 6.61 0.10 -10.68
C GLY A 82 7.03 0.70 -12.03
N TYR A 83 8.33 0.65 -12.34
CA TYR A 83 8.93 1.19 -13.57
C TYR A 83 9.22 0.10 -14.61
N LEU A 84 8.83 -1.16 -14.35
CA LEU A 84 9.03 -2.28 -15.26
C LEU A 84 7.88 -2.37 -16.28
N GLU A 85 8.10 -1.81 -17.47
CA GLU A 85 7.16 -1.84 -18.58
C GLU A 85 7.06 -3.23 -19.25
N ASP A 86 8.13 -4.02 -19.27
CA ASP A 86 8.07 -5.41 -19.76
C ASP A 86 7.35 -6.31 -18.75
N LYS A 87 6.25 -6.91 -19.21
CA LYS A 87 5.40 -7.80 -18.41
C LYS A 87 6.13 -9.02 -17.84
N ASN A 88 7.06 -9.63 -18.56
CA ASN A 88 7.73 -10.86 -18.11
C ASN A 88 8.76 -10.54 -17.01
N CYS A 89 9.54 -9.47 -17.21
CA CYS A 89 10.44 -8.93 -16.21
C CYS A 89 9.68 -8.45 -14.96
N ALA A 90 8.59 -7.69 -15.12
CA ALA A 90 7.76 -7.21 -14.01
C ALA A 90 7.20 -8.37 -13.16
N LEU A 91 6.71 -9.44 -13.80
CA LEU A 91 6.25 -10.64 -13.10
C LEU A 91 7.39 -11.38 -12.38
N ALA A 92 8.54 -11.56 -13.03
CA ALA A 92 9.70 -12.23 -12.40
C ALA A 92 10.30 -11.42 -11.24
N ALA A 93 10.33 -10.09 -11.36
CA ALA A 93 10.70 -9.17 -10.28
C ALA A 93 9.72 -9.26 -9.11
N SER A 94 8.41 -9.30 -9.40
CA SER A 94 7.38 -9.47 -8.36
C SER A 94 7.51 -10.79 -7.62
N ASP A 95 7.75 -11.89 -8.34
CA ASP A 95 7.94 -13.23 -7.73
C ASP A 95 9.21 -13.29 -6.87
N PHE A 96 10.29 -12.61 -7.28
CA PHE A 96 11.51 -12.48 -6.47
C PHE A 96 11.27 -11.64 -5.20
N THR A 97 10.61 -10.48 -5.32
CA THR A 97 10.23 -9.61 -4.20
C THR A 97 9.35 -10.34 -3.18
N ILE A 98 8.31 -11.06 -3.63
CA ILE A 98 7.45 -11.89 -2.76
C ILE A 98 8.26 -13.03 -2.11
N SER A 99 9.19 -13.65 -2.84
CA SER A 99 10.11 -14.66 -2.28
C SER A 99 11.02 -14.09 -1.17
N GLY A 100 11.30 -12.79 -1.21
CA GLY A 100 11.99 -12.03 -0.15
C GLY A 100 11.35 -12.23 1.23
N VAL A 101 10.02 -12.33 1.34
CA VAL A 101 9.33 -12.61 2.61
C VAL A 101 9.73 -13.97 3.19
N LYS A 102 9.89 -15.00 2.35
CA LYS A 102 10.34 -16.33 2.79
C LYS A 102 11.79 -16.28 3.25
N ILE A 103 12.67 -15.75 2.39
CA ILE A 103 14.11 -15.64 2.64
C ILE A 103 14.37 -14.84 3.93
N LEU A 104 13.64 -13.73 4.11
CA LEU A 104 13.73 -12.91 5.31
C LEU A 104 13.33 -13.68 6.57
N ASN A 105 12.18 -14.38 6.57
CA ASN A 105 11.76 -15.12 7.75
C ASN A 105 12.67 -16.33 8.07
N GLN A 106 13.31 -16.92 7.05
CA GLN A 106 14.24 -18.05 7.18
C GLN A 106 15.60 -17.63 7.77
N TYR A 107 16.15 -16.48 7.35
CA TYR A 107 17.50 -16.03 7.70
C TYR A 107 17.55 -14.78 8.60
N ARG A 108 16.40 -14.30 9.12
CA ARG A 108 16.21 -13.06 9.89
C ARG A 108 17.36 -12.69 10.84
N ASP A 109 17.83 -13.67 11.60
CA ASP A 109 18.80 -13.47 12.68
C ASP A 109 20.23 -13.21 12.18
N LEU A 110 20.50 -13.29 10.86
CA LEU A 110 21.73 -12.79 10.24
C LEU A 110 21.79 -11.26 10.15
N TRP A 111 20.64 -10.59 10.13
CA TRP A 111 20.54 -9.14 9.94
C TRP A 111 19.97 -8.42 11.17
N GLU A 112 18.93 -8.99 11.78
CA GLU A 112 18.13 -8.28 12.78
C GLU A 112 18.45 -8.64 14.22
N LYS A 113 19.16 -9.75 14.49
CA LYS A 113 19.29 -10.33 15.84
C LYS A 113 19.69 -9.32 16.90
N ASP A 114 20.78 -8.59 16.66
CA ASP A 114 21.37 -7.64 17.61
C ASP A 114 20.85 -6.20 17.43
N LEU A 115 19.80 -5.98 16.62
CA LEU A 115 19.18 -4.67 16.42
C LEU A 115 18.01 -4.42 17.40
N PRO A 116 17.83 -3.19 17.92
CA PRO A 116 16.61 -2.79 18.63
C PRO A 116 15.40 -2.85 17.69
N LYS A 117 14.17 -2.99 18.23
CA LYS A 117 12.94 -3.22 17.44
C LYS A 117 12.77 -2.16 16.34
N GLU A 118 12.88 -0.88 16.70
CA GLU A 118 12.87 0.29 15.82
C GLU A 118 14.09 0.43 14.86
N ARG A 119 14.89 -0.64 14.69
CA ARG A 119 15.87 -0.78 13.60
C ARG A 119 15.71 -2.08 12.78
N LYS A 120 14.73 -2.92 13.08
CA LYS A 120 14.44 -4.16 12.31
C LYS A 120 13.63 -3.87 11.03
N ILE A 121 13.97 -2.75 10.37
CA ILE A 121 13.18 -2.09 9.30
C ILE A 121 12.91 -3.07 8.14
N LEU A 122 13.93 -3.82 7.74
CA LEU A 122 13.88 -4.77 6.64
C LEU A 122 12.69 -5.74 6.71
N ARG A 123 12.35 -6.30 7.88
CA ARG A 123 11.17 -7.17 8.01
C ARG A 123 9.87 -6.45 7.67
N TYR A 124 9.71 -5.20 8.09
CA TYR A 124 8.49 -4.43 7.83
C TYR A 124 8.39 -4.15 6.34
N GLU A 125 9.40 -3.50 5.76
CA GLU A 125 9.32 -3.05 4.36
C GLU A 125 9.29 -4.22 3.36
N THR A 126 9.87 -5.38 3.69
CA THR A 126 9.72 -6.60 2.88
C THR A 126 8.27 -7.12 2.85
N TYR A 127 7.45 -6.88 3.89
CA TYR A 127 6.01 -7.18 3.84
C TYR A 127 5.22 -6.13 3.06
N LEU A 128 5.63 -4.85 3.05
CA LEU A 128 5.00 -3.80 2.24
C LEU A 128 5.24 -4.08 0.74
N ALA A 129 6.51 -4.21 0.35
CA ALA A 129 6.92 -4.45 -1.04
C ALA A 129 6.37 -5.77 -1.62
N ALA A 130 6.15 -6.80 -0.80
CA ALA A 130 5.48 -8.02 -1.25
C ALA A 130 3.98 -7.82 -1.53
N GLY A 131 3.33 -6.86 -0.84
CA GLY A 131 1.99 -6.40 -1.16
C GLY A 131 1.97 -5.67 -2.51
N ASP A 132 2.86 -4.70 -2.71
CA ASP A 132 2.96 -3.91 -3.94
C ASP A 132 3.31 -4.79 -5.16
N ALA A 133 4.23 -5.75 -4.99
CA ALA A 133 4.55 -6.76 -5.99
C ALA A 133 3.35 -7.65 -6.34
N SER A 134 2.46 -7.92 -5.38
CA SER A 134 1.23 -8.67 -5.63
C SER A 134 0.21 -7.82 -6.41
N LEU A 135 0.13 -6.51 -6.14
CA LEU A 135 -0.66 -5.58 -6.98
C LEU A 135 -0.12 -5.49 -8.41
N VAL A 136 1.21 -5.45 -8.60
CA VAL A 136 1.84 -5.49 -9.95
C VAL A 136 1.58 -6.82 -10.67
N LYS A 137 1.58 -7.95 -9.97
CA LYS A 137 1.13 -9.23 -10.55
C LYS A 137 -0.34 -9.20 -10.94
N TYR A 138 -1.20 -8.52 -10.18
CA TYR A 138 -2.59 -8.32 -10.57
C TYR A 138 -2.73 -7.48 -11.85
N LYS A 139 -2.07 -6.31 -11.92
CA LYS A 139 -2.04 -5.40 -13.10
C LYS A 139 -1.74 -6.13 -14.42
N TRP A 140 -0.93 -7.19 -14.37
CA TRP A 140 -0.50 -7.94 -15.55
C TRP A 140 -1.27 -9.24 -15.82
N THR A 141 -2.12 -9.72 -14.90
CA THR A 141 -2.74 -11.06 -14.99
C THR A 141 -4.22 -11.14 -14.60
N HIS A 142 -4.76 -10.11 -13.95
CA HIS A 142 -6.17 -10.02 -13.51
C HIS A 142 -6.63 -11.14 -12.56
N LYS A 143 -5.70 -11.98 -12.07
CA LYS A 143 -6.00 -13.10 -11.17
C LYS A 143 -6.28 -12.60 -9.75
N ILE A 144 -7.54 -12.70 -9.33
CA ILE A 144 -8.04 -12.26 -8.01
C ILE A 144 -7.16 -12.68 -6.82
N GLN A 145 -6.53 -13.86 -6.88
CA GLN A 145 -5.58 -14.33 -5.88
C GLN A 145 -4.51 -13.28 -5.51
N TYR A 146 -3.98 -12.53 -6.48
CA TYR A 146 -2.92 -11.55 -6.19
C TYR A 146 -3.42 -10.29 -5.46
N LEU A 147 -4.74 -10.02 -5.46
CA LEU A 147 -5.34 -9.03 -4.55
C LEU A 147 -5.52 -9.59 -3.13
N ASP A 148 -5.83 -10.88 -3.00
CA ASP A 148 -5.90 -11.57 -1.69
C ASP A 148 -4.50 -11.75 -1.07
N ASP A 149 -3.48 -12.05 -1.88
CA ASP A 149 -2.08 -12.10 -1.47
C ASP A 149 -1.59 -10.71 -1.04
N ALA A 150 -1.89 -9.66 -1.81
CA ALA A 150 -1.57 -8.27 -1.45
C ALA A 150 -2.20 -7.87 -0.11
N TYR A 151 -3.51 -8.09 0.06
CA TYR A 151 -4.22 -7.80 1.31
C TYR A 151 -3.63 -8.56 2.51
N GLN A 152 -3.21 -9.82 2.33
CA GLN A 152 -2.52 -10.59 3.36
C GLN A 152 -1.16 -9.98 3.71
N PHE A 153 -0.34 -9.61 2.73
CA PHE A 153 0.97 -8.99 2.97
C PHE A 153 0.84 -7.63 3.67
N TYR A 154 -0.04 -6.74 3.21
CA TYR A 154 -0.35 -5.48 3.88
C TYR A 154 -0.89 -5.68 5.30
N THR A 155 -1.74 -6.68 5.53
CA THR A 155 -2.19 -7.04 6.89
C THR A 155 -1.02 -7.49 7.77
N LYS A 156 -0.06 -8.26 7.24
CA LYS A 156 1.15 -8.67 7.97
C LYS A 156 2.10 -7.51 8.24
N TYR A 157 2.24 -6.58 7.31
CA TYR A 157 2.97 -5.32 7.49
C TYR A 157 2.42 -4.53 8.67
N LEU A 158 1.15 -4.11 8.58
CA LEU A 158 0.47 -3.30 9.60
C LEU A 158 0.54 -3.96 10.99
N VAL A 159 0.15 -5.24 11.10
CA VAL A 159 0.19 -5.98 12.38
C VAL A 159 1.61 -6.15 12.93
N THR A 160 2.64 -6.14 12.07
CA THR A 160 4.04 -6.14 12.51
C THR A 160 4.48 -4.75 12.97
N ASN A 161 4.13 -3.69 12.23
CA ASN A 161 4.48 -2.27 12.50
C ASN A 161 3.80 -1.70 13.76
N ALA A 162 2.76 -2.37 14.25
CA ALA A 162 2.12 -2.10 15.53
C ALA A 162 3.12 -1.92 16.70
N ILE A 163 2.97 -0.81 17.43
CA ILE A 163 3.73 -0.50 18.65
C ILE A 163 2.81 -0.52 19.88
N SER A 164 3.35 -0.89 21.04
CA SER A 164 2.58 -0.84 22.31
C SER A 164 2.47 0.59 22.84
N GLN A 165 1.57 0.82 23.81
CA GLN A 165 1.48 2.10 24.52
C GLN A 165 2.81 2.53 25.14
N GLN A 166 3.55 1.58 25.72
CA GLN A 166 4.89 1.79 26.28
C GLN A 166 5.89 2.25 25.21
N GLN A 167 5.89 1.60 24.04
CA GLN A 167 6.73 2.02 22.92
C GLN A 167 6.35 3.43 22.44
N LYS A 168 5.05 3.74 22.28
CA LYS A 168 4.59 5.09 21.88
C LYS A 168 5.06 6.16 22.88
N GLN A 169 5.00 5.87 24.18
CA GLN A 169 5.54 6.76 25.23
C GLN A 169 7.07 6.94 25.11
N GLN A 170 7.81 5.88 24.77
CA GLN A 170 9.28 5.92 24.61
C GLN A 170 9.75 6.70 23.37
N CYS A 171 9.09 6.56 22.21
CA CYS A 171 9.41 7.37 21.03
C CYS A 171 8.83 8.80 21.08
N GLY A 172 7.82 9.04 21.94
CA GLY A 172 7.31 10.37 22.26
C GLY A 172 6.88 11.15 21.01
N LYS A 173 7.49 12.32 20.78
CA LYS A 173 7.17 13.18 19.61
C LYS A 173 7.35 12.47 18.26
N LYS A 174 8.23 11.46 18.14
CA LYS A 174 8.43 10.70 16.90
C LYS A 174 7.26 9.78 16.54
N CYS A 175 6.37 9.52 17.51
CA CYS A 175 5.17 8.72 17.33
C CYS A 175 3.91 9.52 17.63
N ALA A 176 3.94 10.85 17.44
CA ALA A 176 2.79 11.71 17.72
C ALA A 176 1.58 11.35 16.84
N GLU A 177 1.83 11.09 15.55
CA GLU A 177 0.84 10.74 14.52
C GLU A 177 0.34 9.29 14.61
N TYR A 178 0.92 8.45 15.48
CA TYR A 178 0.46 7.06 15.62
C TYR A 178 -0.92 7.02 16.30
N LEU A 179 -1.95 6.51 15.63
CA LEU A 179 -3.28 6.33 16.21
C LEU A 179 -3.37 5.04 17.03
N ALA A 180 -4.38 4.96 17.90
CA ALA A 180 -4.73 3.72 18.58
C ALA A 180 -5.63 2.86 17.68
N ASP A 181 -5.30 1.58 17.53
CA ASP A 181 -6.29 0.57 17.16
C ASP A 181 -7.12 0.24 18.40
N VAL A 182 -8.38 0.66 18.38
CA VAL A 182 -9.31 0.52 19.51
C VAL A 182 -9.62 -0.95 19.81
N SER A 183 -9.55 -1.82 18.80
CA SER A 183 -9.80 -3.27 18.92
C SER A 183 -8.60 -4.07 19.42
N LYS A 184 -7.37 -3.61 19.16
CA LYS A 184 -6.13 -4.35 19.49
C LYS A 184 -5.30 -3.77 20.65
N MET A 185 -5.67 -2.59 21.19
CA MET A 185 -4.89 -1.86 22.21
C MET A 185 -3.43 -1.57 21.79
N GLN A 186 -3.22 -1.42 20.49
CA GLN A 186 -1.93 -1.17 19.84
C GLN A 186 -1.96 0.19 19.13
N TYR A 187 -0.81 0.69 18.70
CA TYR A 187 -0.69 1.95 17.98
C TYR A 187 -0.03 1.77 16.61
N PHE A 188 -0.53 2.48 15.61
CA PHE A 188 -0.18 2.32 14.19
C PHE A 188 0.06 3.70 13.57
N ASN A 189 1.01 3.78 12.63
CA ASN A 189 1.26 5.00 11.88
C ASN A 189 0.12 5.24 10.86
N LEU A 190 -0.27 6.50 10.66
CA LEU A 190 -1.28 6.88 9.68
C LEU A 190 -0.77 6.76 8.24
N TYR A 191 0.51 7.08 8.00
CA TYR A 191 1.07 7.05 6.65
C TYR A 191 1.14 5.63 6.08
N ASP A 192 1.34 4.60 6.92
CA ASP A 192 1.28 3.18 6.52
C ASP A 192 -0.06 2.86 5.84
N TYR A 193 -1.18 3.26 6.45
CA TYR A 193 -2.52 3.08 5.88
C TYR A 193 -2.75 3.94 4.63
N ALA A 194 -2.26 5.17 4.61
CA ALA A 194 -2.38 6.05 3.44
C ALA A 194 -1.64 5.47 2.22
N SER A 195 -0.41 4.99 2.42
CA SER A 195 0.44 4.42 1.36
C SER A 195 -0.20 3.19 0.72
N ILE A 196 -0.75 2.28 1.53
CA ILE A 196 -1.47 1.10 1.01
C ILE A 196 -2.70 1.52 0.20
N SER A 197 -3.47 2.50 0.70
CA SER A 197 -4.64 3.02 -0.01
C SER A 197 -4.28 3.66 -1.36
N TYR A 198 -3.14 4.36 -1.41
CA TYR A 198 -2.58 4.97 -2.62
C TYR A 198 -2.09 3.93 -3.64
N GLU A 199 -1.48 2.82 -3.21
CA GLU A 199 -1.07 1.77 -4.13
C GLU A 199 -2.28 1.03 -4.77
N TYR A 200 -3.40 0.87 -4.04
CA TYR A 200 -4.68 0.43 -4.64
C TYR A 200 -5.26 1.47 -5.63
N GLN A 201 -5.20 2.76 -5.33
CA GLN A 201 -5.62 3.86 -6.22
C GLN A 201 -4.78 3.92 -7.51
N LYS A 202 -3.46 3.75 -7.38
CA LYS A 202 -2.50 3.66 -8.48
C LYS A 202 -2.78 2.43 -9.35
N LEU A 203 -3.04 1.27 -8.75
CA LEU A 203 -3.49 0.08 -9.49
C LEU A 203 -4.80 0.33 -10.25
N PHE A 204 -5.77 1.03 -9.63
CA PHE A 204 -7.02 1.40 -10.29
C PHE A 204 -6.76 2.33 -11.49
N ARG A 205 -5.92 3.36 -11.34
CA ARG A 205 -5.53 4.25 -12.44
C ARG A 205 -4.82 3.50 -13.56
N ASP A 206 -3.89 2.62 -13.24
CA ASP A 206 -3.11 1.84 -14.21
C ASP A 206 -4.02 0.90 -15.03
N ILE A 207 -4.97 0.21 -14.38
CA ILE A 207 -5.98 -0.61 -15.07
C ILE A 207 -6.99 0.28 -15.82
N TYR A 208 -7.30 1.48 -15.33
CA TYR A 208 -8.14 2.44 -16.05
C TYR A 208 -7.42 2.95 -17.32
N GLU A 209 -6.10 3.12 -17.29
CA GLU A 209 -5.33 3.51 -18.47
C GLU A 209 -5.29 2.35 -19.49
N GLN A 210 -5.10 1.12 -19.02
CA GLN A 210 -5.34 -0.10 -19.82
C GLN A 210 -6.80 -0.22 -20.30
N TYR A 211 -7.78 0.40 -19.62
CA TYR A 211 -9.19 0.49 -20.03
C TYR A 211 -9.46 1.69 -20.97
N SER A 212 -8.61 2.71 -21.03
CA SER A 212 -8.80 3.86 -21.93
C SER A 212 -8.42 3.57 -23.40
N GLN A 213 -7.89 2.37 -23.69
CA GLN A 213 -7.13 2.04 -24.91
C GLN A 213 -7.63 0.79 -25.69
N GLN A 214 -8.85 0.25 -25.44
CA GLN A 214 -9.17 -1.16 -25.79
C GLN A 214 -9.29 -1.41 -27.31
N ASP A 215 -8.40 -2.27 -27.80
CA ASP A 215 -8.68 -3.22 -28.87
C ASP A 215 -9.61 -4.35 -28.35
N ALA A 216 -10.25 -5.10 -29.26
CA ALA A 216 -11.55 -5.74 -29.04
C ALA A 216 -11.68 -6.86 -27.99
N ASN A 217 -10.60 -7.31 -27.33
CA ASN A 217 -10.64 -8.33 -26.26
C ASN A 217 -11.09 -7.70 -24.91
N PHE A 218 -12.21 -6.98 -24.94
CA PHE A 218 -12.51 -5.95 -23.96
C PHE A 218 -13.62 -6.35 -22.96
N SER A 219 -13.25 -7.21 -22.02
CA SER A 219 -14.04 -7.59 -20.83
C SER A 219 -13.25 -7.43 -19.52
N ASP A 220 -12.04 -7.98 -19.48
CA ASP A 220 -11.37 -8.34 -18.22
C ASP A 220 -10.89 -7.12 -17.41
N ASN A 221 -10.51 -6.02 -18.09
CA ASN A 221 -10.14 -4.77 -17.42
C ASN A 221 -11.35 -4.12 -16.72
N LEU A 222 -12.56 -4.25 -17.28
CA LEU A 222 -13.77 -3.71 -16.63
C LEU A 222 -14.12 -4.46 -15.35
N GLU A 223 -14.02 -5.80 -15.36
CA GLU A 223 -14.16 -6.61 -14.15
C GLU A 223 -13.08 -6.23 -13.13
N SER A 224 -11.83 -6.10 -13.61
CA SER A 224 -10.69 -5.74 -12.76
C SER A 224 -10.79 -4.36 -12.11
N LEU A 225 -11.31 -3.35 -12.82
CA LEU A 225 -11.60 -2.03 -12.26
C LEU A 225 -12.58 -2.13 -11.08
N ASN A 226 -13.65 -2.90 -11.26
CA ASN A 226 -14.66 -3.10 -10.21
C ASN A 226 -14.06 -3.83 -9.00
N LEU A 227 -13.25 -4.88 -9.23
CA LEU A 227 -12.58 -5.63 -8.17
C LEU A 227 -11.58 -4.76 -7.39
N VAL A 228 -10.76 -3.96 -8.06
CA VAL A 228 -9.78 -3.07 -7.39
C VAL A 228 -10.47 -1.92 -6.65
N PHE A 229 -11.55 -1.35 -7.20
CA PHE A 229 -12.38 -0.41 -6.47
C PHE A 229 -12.92 -1.04 -5.17
N GLU A 230 -13.46 -2.26 -5.25
CA GLU A 230 -14.02 -2.95 -4.09
C GLU A 230 -12.96 -3.29 -3.03
N ARG A 231 -11.72 -3.63 -3.43
CA ARG A 231 -10.61 -3.77 -2.48
C ARG A 231 -10.19 -2.44 -1.86
N THR A 232 -10.24 -1.34 -2.61
CA THR A 232 -9.98 0.01 -2.10
C THR A 232 -10.99 0.39 -1.02
N ASP A 233 -12.30 0.25 -1.29
CA ASP A 233 -13.37 0.49 -0.31
C ASP A 233 -13.27 -0.44 0.91
N GLN A 234 -13.05 -1.74 0.71
CA GLN A 234 -12.86 -2.72 1.80
C GLN A 234 -11.66 -2.38 2.69
N PHE A 235 -10.55 -1.91 2.11
CA PHE A 235 -9.36 -1.51 2.85
C PHE A 235 -9.60 -0.24 3.65
N GLU A 236 -10.15 0.81 3.03
CA GLU A 236 -10.53 2.05 3.73
C GLU A 236 -11.50 1.75 4.88
N VAL A 237 -12.61 1.04 4.62
CA VAL A 237 -13.59 0.68 5.65
C VAL A 237 -12.96 -0.11 6.81
N SER A 238 -11.94 -0.92 6.54
CA SER A 238 -11.17 -1.63 7.58
C SER A 238 -10.23 -0.70 8.36
N ALA A 239 -9.60 0.27 7.70
CA ALA A 239 -8.77 1.30 8.34
C ALA A 239 -9.61 2.20 9.27
N ILE A 240 -10.81 2.62 8.83
CA ILE A 240 -11.76 3.39 9.63
C ILE A 240 -12.17 2.60 10.89
N LYS A 241 -12.56 1.32 10.71
CA LYS A 241 -12.99 0.45 11.82
C LYS A 241 -11.87 0.14 12.83
N ALA A 242 -10.61 0.13 12.40
CA ALA A 242 -9.47 -0.06 13.30
C ALA A 242 -9.12 1.23 14.05
N THR A 243 -8.96 2.35 13.34
CA THR A 243 -8.34 3.58 13.85
C THR A 243 -9.32 4.61 14.41
N GLY A 244 -10.59 4.56 13.99
CA GLY A 244 -11.62 5.55 14.34
C GLY A 244 -11.58 6.87 13.57
N LEU A 245 -10.66 7.06 12.60
CA LEU A 245 -10.73 8.18 11.64
C LEU A 245 -11.41 7.73 10.35
N SER A 246 -12.29 8.56 9.78
CA SER A 246 -13.06 8.22 8.56
C SER A 246 -12.31 8.54 7.26
N SER A 247 -11.13 9.17 7.34
CA SER A 247 -10.21 9.34 6.22
C SER A 247 -8.77 9.34 6.70
N VAL A 248 -7.83 9.00 5.81
CA VAL A 248 -6.42 8.73 6.15
C VAL A 248 -5.53 9.74 5.43
N ASN A 249 -4.70 10.49 6.18
CA ASN A 249 -3.81 11.53 5.63
C ASN A 249 -4.50 12.53 4.68
N LYS A 250 -5.75 12.93 4.98
CA LYS A 250 -6.59 13.86 4.20
C LYS A 250 -7.05 13.38 2.82
N GLU A 251 -6.60 12.25 2.31
CA GLU A 251 -7.02 11.73 1.00
C GLU A 251 -8.04 10.57 1.15
N VAL A 252 -8.74 10.24 0.06
CA VAL A 252 -9.77 9.18 0.00
C VAL A 252 -9.71 8.52 -1.37
N ALA A 253 -8.89 7.47 -1.48
CA ALA A 253 -8.63 6.76 -2.74
C ALA A 253 -9.91 6.32 -3.48
N SER A 254 -10.96 5.94 -2.76
CA SER A 254 -12.26 5.58 -3.33
C SER A 254 -13.00 6.75 -3.98
N LEU A 255 -12.84 7.99 -3.49
CA LEU A 255 -13.39 9.19 -4.15
C LEU A 255 -12.57 9.58 -5.38
N ASP A 256 -11.24 9.53 -5.29
CA ASP A 256 -10.35 9.83 -6.42
C ASP A 256 -10.56 8.83 -7.58
N ASN A 257 -10.87 7.57 -7.25
CA ASN A 257 -11.28 6.56 -8.23
C ASN A 257 -12.61 6.92 -8.92
N PHE A 258 -13.59 7.53 -8.23
CA PHE A 258 -14.79 8.07 -8.87
C PHE A 258 -14.49 9.30 -9.75
N ASP A 259 -13.67 10.24 -9.25
CA ASP A 259 -13.28 11.47 -9.96
C ASP A 259 -12.64 11.15 -11.32
N ARG A 260 -11.72 10.17 -11.34
CA ARG A 260 -11.08 9.67 -12.57
C ARG A 260 -12.08 9.05 -13.55
N ILE A 261 -13.12 8.38 -13.06
CA ILE A 261 -14.14 7.75 -13.91
C ILE A 261 -15.13 8.78 -14.45
N PHE A 262 -15.55 9.77 -13.67
CA PHE A 262 -16.47 10.79 -14.15
C PHE A 262 -15.79 11.77 -15.12
N SER A 263 -14.49 12.03 -14.91
CA SER A 263 -13.63 12.74 -15.87
C SER A 263 -13.35 11.97 -17.18
N SER A 264 -13.79 10.70 -17.33
CA SER A 264 -13.41 9.83 -18.46
C SER A 264 -14.10 10.12 -19.79
N GLY A 265 -15.30 10.73 -19.75
CA GLY A 265 -16.19 10.84 -20.91
C GLY A 265 -16.89 9.53 -21.35
N ASP A 266 -16.55 8.37 -20.79
CA ASP A 266 -17.26 7.11 -21.09
C ASP A 266 -18.58 7.06 -20.34
N LYS A 267 -19.67 7.33 -21.07
CA LYS A 267 -21.03 7.34 -20.52
C LYS A 267 -21.45 6.01 -19.88
N LYS A 268 -21.01 4.86 -20.40
CA LYS A 268 -21.36 3.55 -19.82
C LYS A 268 -20.64 3.33 -18.49
N LEU A 269 -19.37 3.72 -18.43
CA LEU A 269 -18.56 3.64 -17.21
C LEU A 269 -19.09 4.62 -16.15
N ILE A 270 -19.47 5.83 -16.55
CA ILE A 270 -20.13 6.83 -15.69
C ILE A 270 -21.48 6.31 -15.16
N GLU A 271 -22.33 5.72 -16.01
CA GLU A 271 -23.61 5.10 -15.60
C GLU A 271 -23.44 3.93 -14.63
N LEU A 272 -22.35 3.16 -14.77
CA LEU A 272 -22.00 2.08 -13.84
C LEU A 272 -21.53 2.64 -12.50
N TYR A 273 -20.58 3.59 -12.53
CA TYR A 273 -19.99 4.16 -11.31
C TYR A 273 -20.93 5.12 -10.57
N THR A 274 -21.93 5.71 -11.23
CA THR A 274 -23.04 6.40 -10.54
C THR A 274 -23.79 5.46 -9.60
N LYS A 275 -24.10 4.23 -10.05
CA LYS A 275 -24.79 3.22 -9.23
C LYS A 275 -23.90 2.72 -8.09
N ARG A 276 -22.59 2.61 -8.35
CA ARG A 276 -21.58 2.24 -7.34
C ARG A 276 -21.37 3.36 -6.31
N LEU A 277 -21.45 4.63 -6.70
CA LEU A 277 -21.43 5.80 -5.80
C LEU A 277 -22.67 5.81 -4.89
N ASP A 278 -23.85 5.57 -5.45
CA ASP A 278 -25.09 5.44 -4.68
C ASP A 278 -24.99 4.33 -3.60
N GLN A 279 -24.45 3.16 -3.96
CA GLN A 279 -24.18 2.08 -3.00
C GLN A 279 -23.10 2.44 -1.96
N TYR A 280 -22.02 3.09 -2.38
CA TYR A 280 -20.92 3.54 -1.53
C TYR A 280 -21.39 4.53 -0.46
N LEU A 281 -22.16 5.55 -0.84
CA LEU A 281 -22.67 6.54 0.10
C LEU A 281 -23.67 5.93 1.08
N GLN A 282 -24.59 5.08 0.61
CA GLN A 282 -25.46 4.27 1.48
C GLN A 282 -24.64 3.45 2.49
N ASN A 283 -23.62 2.71 2.04
CA ASN A 283 -22.75 1.89 2.88
C ASN A 283 -22.08 2.72 3.99
N ARG A 284 -21.46 3.86 3.63
CA ARG A 284 -20.77 4.74 4.59
C ARG A 284 -21.73 5.36 5.60
N ILE A 285 -22.94 5.79 5.19
CA ILE A 285 -23.96 6.34 6.10
C ILE A 285 -24.50 5.25 7.05
N GLN A 286 -24.96 4.11 6.51
CA GLN A 286 -25.60 3.05 7.28
C GLN A 286 -24.68 2.46 8.36
N HIS A 287 -23.39 2.27 8.02
CA HIS A 287 -22.40 1.73 8.94
C HIS A 287 -21.68 2.79 9.80
N LYS A 288 -22.09 4.07 9.73
CA LYS A 288 -21.52 5.19 10.50
C LYS A 288 -20.01 5.39 10.26
N LEU A 289 -19.59 5.28 9.00
CA LEU A 289 -18.20 5.39 8.54
C LEU A 289 -17.90 6.80 8.02
N LEU A 290 -18.47 7.81 8.68
CA LEU A 290 -18.40 9.23 8.30
C LEU A 290 -18.15 10.09 9.54
N ASP A 291 -17.12 10.92 9.48
CA ASP A 291 -16.90 12.08 10.36
C ASP A 291 -17.05 13.38 9.55
N ALA A 292 -16.77 14.52 10.18
CA ALA A 292 -16.89 15.83 9.53
C ALA A 292 -15.92 16.00 8.34
N GLU A 293 -14.73 15.40 8.37
CA GLU A 293 -13.72 15.55 7.32
C GLU A 293 -14.07 14.69 6.10
N MET A 294 -14.50 13.45 6.32
CA MET A 294 -15.03 12.59 5.25
C MET A 294 -16.32 13.17 4.65
N THR A 295 -17.18 13.75 5.48
CA THR A 295 -18.43 14.39 5.02
C THR A 295 -18.16 15.62 4.15
N ASP A 296 -17.19 16.47 4.50
CA ASP A 296 -16.81 17.61 3.65
C ASP A 296 -16.24 17.14 2.31
N LYS A 297 -15.35 16.14 2.27
CA LYS A 297 -14.79 15.63 1.01
C LYS A 297 -15.86 15.10 0.06
N ILE A 298 -16.84 14.34 0.58
CA ILE A 298 -17.98 13.89 -0.22
C ILE A 298 -18.79 15.10 -0.71
N TYR A 299 -19.00 16.13 0.12
CA TYR A 299 -19.67 17.37 -0.30
C TYR A 299 -18.90 18.11 -1.42
N GLN A 300 -17.58 18.30 -1.30
CA GLN A 300 -16.77 18.97 -2.32
C GLN A 300 -16.75 18.17 -3.64
N PHE A 301 -16.62 16.84 -3.56
CA PHE A 301 -16.70 15.92 -4.70
C PHE A 301 -18.06 16.04 -5.42
N LEU A 302 -19.18 15.85 -4.69
CA LEU A 302 -20.51 15.95 -5.29
C LEU A 302 -20.80 17.36 -5.84
N LEU A 303 -20.27 18.40 -5.20
CA LEU A 303 -20.36 19.77 -5.69
C LEU A 303 -19.64 19.93 -7.04
N LYS A 304 -18.37 19.49 -7.16
CA LYS A 304 -17.61 19.48 -8.43
C LYS A 304 -18.42 18.79 -9.53
N GLU A 305 -18.76 17.52 -9.31
CA GLU A 305 -19.40 16.67 -10.30
C GLU A 305 -20.77 17.21 -10.76
N SER A 306 -21.53 17.82 -9.85
CA SER A 306 -22.80 18.47 -10.20
C SER A 306 -22.64 19.75 -11.05
N ASN A 307 -21.51 20.45 -10.94
CA ASN A 307 -21.22 21.66 -11.71
C ASN A 307 -20.63 21.34 -13.10
N GLU A 308 -19.93 20.22 -13.24
CA GLU A 308 -19.30 19.77 -14.50
C GLU A 308 -20.30 19.11 -15.49
N ASN A 309 -21.61 19.33 -15.27
CA ASN A 309 -22.74 18.83 -16.07
C ASN A 309 -22.81 17.29 -16.17
N ASN A 310 -22.33 16.57 -15.16
CA ASN A 310 -22.62 15.15 -15.00
C ASN A 310 -24.10 14.97 -14.63
N ALA A 311 -24.96 14.81 -15.64
CA ALA A 311 -26.42 14.75 -15.51
C ALA A 311 -26.96 13.63 -14.60
N MET A 312 -26.08 12.75 -14.10
CA MET A 312 -26.38 11.68 -13.14
C MET A 312 -26.31 12.14 -11.67
N ILE A 313 -25.74 13.32 -11.39
CA ILE A 313 -25.58 13.90 -10.03
C ILE A 313 -26.23 15.29 -10.01
N VAL A 314 -27.53 15.34 -9.68
CA VAL A 314 -28.31 16.58 -9.75
C VAL A 314 -28.33 17.29 -8.40
N ARG A 315 -27.66 18.45 -8.32
CA ARG A 315 -27.69 19.32 -7.14
C ARG A 315 -29.07 19.96 -6.98
N THR A 316 -29.74 19.67 -5.87
CA THR A 316 -31.03 20.21 -5.49
C THR A 316 -30.86 21.15 -4.29
N GLN A 317 -31.25 22.41 -4.45
CA GLN A 317 -31.28 23.37 -3.34
C GLN A 317 -32.62 23.26 -2.62
N GLN A 318 -32.60 22.94 -1.31
CA GLN A 318 -33.78 23.11 -0.47
C GLN A 318 -33.74 24.49 0.18
N GLU A 319 -34.53 25.42 -0.34
CA GLU A 319 -34.77 26.71 0.31
C GLU A 319 -35.55 26.51 1.62
N SER A 320 -34.81 26.38 2.73
CA SER A 320 -35.36 26.45 4.07
C SER A 320 -34.72 27.64 4.80
N GLY A 321 -35.54 28.60 5.25
CA GLY A 321 -35.12 29.96 5.64
C GLY A 321 -34.28 30.12 6.91
N LEU A 322 -33.51 29.10 7.32
CA LEU A 322 -32.62 29.14 8.48
C LEU A 322 -31.19 28.68 8.15
N GLN A 323 -31.01 27.62 7.35
CA GLN A 323 -29.73 27.26 6.74
C GLN A 323 -29.96 26.62 5.34
N PRO A 324 -29.11 26.91 4.34
CA PRO A 324 -29.21 26.31 3.01
C PRO A 324 -28.73 24.85 3.05
N ASN A 325 -29.62 23.93 3.43
CA ASN A 325 -29.39 22.50 3.28
C ASN A 325 -29.17 22.20 1.78
N GLN A 326 -28.00 21.65 1.45
CA GLN A 326 -27.71 21.24 0.08
C GLN A 326 -27.96 19.74 -0.06
N SER A 327 -28.59 19.36 -1.16
CA SER A 327 -28.78 17.96 -1.50
C SER A 327 -28.37 17.64 -2.92
N PHE A 328 -28.08 16.36 -3.15
CA PHE A 328 -27.67 15.81 -4.44
C PHE A 328 -28.50 14.56 -4.69
N GLN A 329 -29.19 14.50 -5.83
CA GLN A 329 -29.86 13.29 -6.29
C GLN A 329 -28.86 12.45 -7.08
N ILE A 330 -28.70 11.19 -6.68
CA ILE A 330 -27.81 10.22 -7.32
C ILE A 330 -28.59 8.91 -7.44
N GLY A 331 -28.81 8.44 -8.66
CA GLY A 331 -29.65 7.27 -8.90
C GLY A 331 -31.06 7.43 -8.34
N LYS A 332 -31.40 6.63 -7.32
CA LYS A 332 -32.73 6.63 -6.66
C LYS A 332 -32.75 7.34 -5.30
N HIS A 333 -31.66 7.97 -4.88
CA HIS A 333 -31.55 8.54 -3.54
C HIS A 333 -31.18 10.02 -3.56
N GLN A 334 -31.78 10.78 -2.65
CA GLN A 334 -31.42 12.16 -2.36
C GLN A 334 -30.52 12.18 -1.13
N TYR A 335 -29.28 12.60 -1.34
CA TYR A 335 -28.26 12.80 -0.31
C TYR A 335 -28.36 14.22 0.22
N ILE A 336 -28.61 14.39 1.53
CA ILE A 336 -28.87 15.68 2.16
C ILE A 336 -27.80 15.95 3.22
N PHE A 337 -27.06 17.04 3.01
CA PHE A 337 -26.11 17.60 3.96
C PHE A 337 -26.84 18.58 4.89
N LYS A 338 -26.82 18.29 6.18
CA LYS A 338 -27.57 19.02 7.22
C LYS A 338 -26.62 19.55 8.29
N GLY A 339 -26.86 20.78 8.75
CA GLY A 339 -26.18 21.37 9.90
C GLY A 339 -25.26 22.55 9.56
N THR A 340 -24.50 22.99 10.57
CA THR A 340 -23.62 24.16 10.48
C THR A 340 -22.36 23.85 9.69
N SER A 341 -21.64 24.88 9.23
CA SER A 341 -20.35 24.76 8.53
C SER A 341 -19.23 24.07 9.33
N HIS A 342 -19.45 23.74 10.60
CA HIS A 342 -18.51 23.01 11.45
C HIS A 342 -19.01 21.60 11.83
N HIS A 343 -20.29 21.29 11.61
CA HIS A 343 -20.97 20.06 12.02
C HIS A 343 -21.97 19.67 10.92
N VAL A 344 -21.46 19.23 9.77
CA VAL A 344 -22.26 18.73 8.66
C VAL A 344 -22.51 17.24 8.85
N GLN A 345 -23.76 16.80 8.72
CA GLN A 345 -24.16 15.40 8.70
C GLN A 345 -24.72 15.04 7.33
N LEU A 346 -24.24 13.93 6.76
CA LEU A 346 -24.80 13.35 5.54
C LEU A 346 -25.89 12.33 5.88
N THR A 347 -27.06 12.50 5.28
CA THR A 347 -28.20 11.57 5.36
C THR A 347 -28.72 11.26 3.96
N PHE A 348 -29.41 10.14 3.76
CA PHE A 348 -30.04 9.82 2.48
C PHE A 348 -31.53 9.48 2.67
N GLN A 349 -32.33 9.70 1.63
CA GLN A 349 -33.72 9.26 1.53
C GLN A 349 -34.01 8.78 0.09
N PRO A 350 -35.00 7.88 -0.13
CA PRO A 350 -35.47 7.56 -1.47
C PRO A 350 -36.04 8.78 -2.18
N VAL A 351 -35.97 8.78 -3.51
CA VAL A 351 -36.77 9.63 -4.40
C VAL A 351 -37.99 8.81 -4.86
N GLU A 352 -39.18 9.42 -4.82
CA GLU A 352 -40.46 8.83 -5.24
C GLU A 352 -40.60 8.71 -6.78
#